data_AF-A0A3D4CRG2-F1
#
_entry.id   AF-A0A3D4CRG2-F1
#
_cell.length_a   1.000
_cell.length_b   1.000
_cell.length_c   1.000
_cell.angle_alpha   90.00
_cell.angle_beta   90.00
_cell.angle_gamma   90.00
#
_symmetry.space_group_name_H-M   'P 1'
#
loop_
_entity.id
_entity.type
_entity.pdbx_description
1 polymer ?
#
loop_
_entity_poly.entity_id
_entity_poly.type
_entity_poly.pdbx_seq_one_letter_code
_entity_poly.pdbx_strand_id
1 'polypeptide(L)'
;MNDVTVLYYSASSQRPEFESRIRADLLKKIGGLPLISVTQEALSDFGENICVGKHLNCYHNEFRQILIGLERVKTTYIIVAEADCLYPPEYFRFKPKEPGHCYRHGNVWVLKDKRFLFKGKSHCAQLVDTKMWLNKISKSFEGMSEWSVDGQRIANIFQPDEERACVWTTDSPIVTIKTYGGVSRHTQIKPHIPPTKMLPYWGSAELLTKEMSA
;
A
#
# COMPACT_ATOMS: atom_id res chain seq x y z
N MET A 1 -22.13 4.96 9.11
CA MET A 1 -21.04 4.01 9.41
C MET A 1 -20.06 4.00 8.25
N ASN A 2 -18.76 4.15 8.51
CA ASN A 2 -17.74 4.05 7.47
C ASN A 2 -17.60 2.59 7.05
N ASP A 3 -17.81 2.29 5.76
CA ASP A 3 -17.78 0.94 5.21
C ASP A 3 -16.39 0.55 4.65
N VAL A 4 -15.36 1.29 5.06
CA VAL A 4 -13.98 1.13 4.61
C VAL A 4 -13.05 1.11 5.81
N THR A 5 -12.14 0.13 5.84
CA THR A 5 -11.01 0.07 6.79
C THR A 5 -9.71 0.30 6.02
N VAL A 6 -8.77 1.05 6.60
CA VAL A 6 -7.41 1.15 6.08
C VAL A 6 -6.61 -0.02 6.63
N LEU A 7 -6.02 -0.83 5.76
CA LEU A 7 -5.09 -1.89 6.10
C LEU A 7 -3.66 -1.45 5.74
N TYR A 8 -2.89 -1.11 6.76
CA TYR A 8 -1.46 -0.81 6.61
C TYR A 8 -0.63 -2.07 6.79
N TYR A 9 0.39 -2.27 5.96
CA TYR A 9 1.37 -3.34 6.18
C TYR A 9 2.81 -2.88 5.99
N SER A 10 3.73 -3.42 6.79
CA SER A 10 5.17 -3.12 6.73
C SER A 10 6.03 -4.32 7.10
N ALA A 11 7.10 -4.55 6.34
CA ALA A 11 8.17 -5.46 6.75
C ALA A 11 9.09 -4.89 7.86
N SER A 12 8.83 -3.64 8.30
CA SER A 12 9.66 -2.90 9.25
C SER A 12 11.14 -2.97 8.85
N SER A 13 11.40 -2.68 7.58
CA SER A 13 12.72 -2.86 6.94
C SER A 13 13.33 -1.55 6.48
N GLN A 14 12.57 -0.45 6.54
CA GLN A 14 13.09 0.88 6.24
C GLN A 14 13.71 1.50 7.48
N ARG A 15 14.35 2.67 7.31
CA ARG A 15 14.81 3.46 8.45
C ARG A 15 13.62 3.83 9.34
N PRO A 16 13.69 3.69 10.68
CA PRO A 16 12.58 3.96 11.58
C PRO A 16 12.00 5.37 11.44
N GLU A 17 12.84 6.38 11.22
CA GLU A 17 12.43 7.77 11.05
C GLU A 17 11.60 7.97 9.78
N PHE A 18 11.99 7.28 8.70
CA PHE A 18 11.26 7.31 7.44
C PHE A 18 9.86 6.70 7.61
N GLU A 19 9.73 5.48 8.15
CA GLU A 19 8.42 4.88 8.33
C GLU A 19 7.57 5.67 9.34
N SER A 20 8.19 6.27 10.36
CA SER A 20 7.49 7.15 11.31
C SER A 20 6.86 8.35 10.59
N ARG A 21 7.58 8.98 9.65
CA ARG A 21 7.04 10.07 8.82
C ARG A 21 5.88 9.59 7.94
N ILE A 22 6.00 8.42 7.30
CA ILE A 22 4.92 7.84 6.49
C ILE A 22 3.67 7.57 7.33
N ARG A 23 3.84 6.95 8.51
CA ARG A 23 2.74 6.68 9.45
C ARG A 23 2.08 7.97 9.95
N ALA A 24 2.88 8.96 10.35
CA ALA A 24 2.36 10.25 10.80
C ALA A 24 1.60 10.99 9.69
N ASP A 25 2.08 10.91 8.45
CA ASP A 25 1.38 11.45 7.28
C ASP A 25 0.06 10.73 7.01
N LEU A 26 0.06 9.39 7.09
CA LEU A 26 -1.14 8.57 6.93
C LEU A 26 -2.21 8.94 7.96
N LEU A 27 -1.87 8.99 9.25
CA LEU A 27 -2.83 9.31 10.32
C LEU A 27 -3.51 10.66 10.11
N LYS A 28 -2.79 11.65 9.57
CA LYS A 28 -3.36 12.98 9.27
C LYS A 28 -4.40 12.95 8.14
N LYS A 29 -4.38 11.93 7.29
CA LYS A 29 -5.10 11.92 6.01
C LYS A 29 -6.21 10.87 5.92
N ILE A 30 -6.12 9.80 6.69
CA ILE A 30 -7.19 8.79 6.80
C ILE A 30 -8.47 9.36 7.43
N GLY A 31 -8.36 10.52 8.10
CA GLY A 31 -9.47 11.21 8.74
C GLY A 31 -9.97 10.46 9.98
N GLY A 32 -10.97 9.61 9.80
CA GLY A 32 -11.57 8.79 10.86
C GLY A 32 -11.92 7.38 10.41
N LEU A 33 -11.29 6.89 9.33
CA LEU A 33 -11.42 5.50 8.93
C LEU A 33 -10.75 4.59 9.98
N PRO A 34 -11.34 3.43 10.30
CA PRO A 34 -10.66 2.40 11.07
C PRO A 34 -9.31 2.05 10.44
N LEU A 35 -8.30 1.83 11.26
CA LEU A 35 -6.96 1.46 10.84
C LEU A 35 -6.59 0.12 11.49
N ILE A 36 -6.25 -0.86 10.66
CA ILE A 36 -5.59 -2.10 11.06
C ILE A 36 -4.19 -2.04 10.49
N SER A 37 -3.18 -2.38 11.28
CA SER A 37 -1.79 -2.44 10.84
C SER A 37 -1.19 -3.82 11.08
N VAL A 38 -0.48 -4.36 10.10
CA VAL A 38 0.23 -5.64 10.21
C VAL A 38 1.72 -5.39 9.96
N THR A 39 2.53 -5.57 10.98
CA THR A 39 3.94 -5.17 10.95
C THR A 39 4.85 -6.21 11.59
N GLN A 40 6.09 -6.27 11.12
CA GLN A 40 7.10 -7.18 11.71
C GLN A 40 7.66 -6.69 13.05
N GLU A 41 7.45 -5.42 13.37
CA GLU A 41 7.78 -4.81 14.66
C GLU A 41 6.53 -4.20 15.28
N ALA A 42 6.44 -4.21 16.61
CA ALA A 42 5.27 -3.68 17.32
C ALA A 42 5.17 -2.16 17.15
N LEU A 43 3.96 -1.67 16.91
CA LEU A 43 3.66 -0.24 16.86
C LEU A 43 2.67 0.13 17.96
N SER A 44 2.99 1.17 18.73
CA SER A 44 2.05 1.81 19.65
C SER A 44 1.23 2.87 18.91
N ASP A 45 -0.03 3.04 19.30
CA ASP A 45 -0.90 4.14 18.86
C ASP A 45 -1.11 4.24 17.33
N PHE A 46 -1.09 3.10 16.63
CA PHE A 46 -1.21 3.05 15.16
C PHE A 46 -2.31 2.07 14.70
N GLY A 47 -3.55 2.39 15.10
CA GLY A 47 -4.71 1.54 14.86
C GLY A 47 -4.68 0.25 15.68
N GLU A 48 -5.39 -0.79 15.21
CA GLU A 48 -5.24 -2.15 15.71
C GLU A 48 -3.97 -2.76 15.10
N ASN A 49 -2.86 -2.74 15.85
CA ASN A 49 -1.60 -3.31 15.39
C ASN A 49 -1.52 -4.82 15.68
N ILE A 50 -1.19 -5.58 14.64
CA ILE A 50 -0.89 -7.00 14.67
C ILE A 50 0.60 -7.15 14.36
N CYS A 51 1.39 -7.33 15.42
CA CYS A 51 2.82 -7.60 15.29
C CYS A 51 3.04 -9.08 14.96
N VAL A 52 3.60 -9.37 13.78
CA VAL A 52 3.85 -10.75 13.31
C VAL A 52 5.27 -11.25 13.59
N GLY A 53 6.12 -10.40 14.17
CA GLY A 53 7.55 -10.69 14.36
C GLY A 53 8.36 -10.60 13.07
N LYS A 54 9.66 -10.85 13.16
CA LYS A 54 10.58 -10.67 12.04
C LYS A 54 10.50 -11.81 11.03
N HIS A 55 10.31 -11.46 9.76
CA HIS A 55 10.25 -12.38 8.63
C HIS A 55 11.01 -11.83 7.42
N LEU A 56 11.32 -12.71 6.46
CA LEU A 56 12.01 -12.28 5.24
C LEU A 56 11.19 -11.23 4.48
N ASN A 57 11.86 -10.20 3.98
CA ASN A 57 11.25 -9.16 3.16
C ASN A 57 11.04 -9.65 1.72
N CYS A 58 9.92 -10.34 1.49
CA CYS A 58 9.56 -10.91 0.18
C CYS A 58 8.06 -10.79 -0.09
N TYR A 59 7.65 -10.90 -1.36
CA TYR A 59 6.24 -10.80 -1.73
C TYR A 59 5.35 -11.85 -1.06
N HIS A 60 5.85 -13.07 -0.82
CA HIS A 60 5.09 -14.09 -0.07
C HIS A 60 4.67 -13.54 1.30
N ASN A 61 5.63 -13.02 2.07
CA ASN A 61 5.39 -12.54 3.43
C ASN A 61 4.60 -11.23 3.42
N GLU A 62 4.76 -10.38 2.40
CA GLU A 62 3.90 -9.22 2.15
C GLU A 62 2.43 -9.63 2.04
N PHE A 63 2.11 -10.58 1.16
CA PHE A 63 0.74 -11.08 0.97
C PHE A 63 0.21 -11.85 2.17
N ARG A 64 1.08 -12.53 2.94
CA ARG A 64 0.68 -13.15 4.22
C ARG A 64 0.25 -12.10 5.24
N GLN A 65 0.98 -10.99 5.37
CA GLN A 65 0.57 -9.89 6.25
C GLN A 65 -0.77 -9.29 5.82
N ILE A 66 -1.00 -9.14 4.51
CA ILE A 66 -2.30 -8.70 3.99
C ILE A 66 -3.41 -9.67 4.38
N LEU A 67 -3.21 -10.98 4.23
CA LEU A 67 -4.17 -12.01 4.64
C LEU A 67 -4.50 -11.92 6.14
N ILE A 68 -3.49 -11.84 7.01
CA ILE A 68 -3.69 -11.68 8.46
C ILE A 68 -4.51 -10.42 8.79
N GLY A 69 -4.24 -9.33 8.08
CA GLY A 69 -5.01 -8.09 8.24
C GLY A 69 -6.46 -8.24 7.79
N LEU A 70 -6.69 -8.87 6.64
CA LEU A 70 -8.01 -9.13 6.09
C LEU A 70 -8.89 -9.94 7.05
N GLU A 71 -8.33 -10.89 7.79
CA GLU A 71 -9.05 -11.69 8.79
C GLU A 71 -9.60 -10.86 9.97
N ARG A 72 -9.07 -9.65 10.20
CA ARG A 72 -9.54 -8.74 11.26
C ARG A 72 -10.50 -7.66 10.78
N VAL A 73 -10.57 -7.44 9.47
CA VAL A 73 -11.42 -6.40 8.89
C VAL A 73 -12.89 -6.77 9.03
N LYS A 74 -13.68 -5.81 9.52
CA LYS A 74 -15.15 -5.96 9.70
C LYS A 74 -15.98 -5.16 8.69
N THR A 75 -15.34 -4.28 7.91
CA THR A 75 -15.99 -3.45 6.89
C THR A 75 -16.08 -4.17 5.54
N THR A 76 -17.01 -3.75 4.68
CA THR A 76 -17.18 -4.36 3.35
C THR A 76 -15.96 -4.16 2.46
N TYR A 77 -15.27 -3.02 2.60
CA TYR A 77 -14.11 -2.70 1.80
C TYR A 77 -12.86 -2.45 2.64
N ILE A 78 -11.71 -2.67 2.01
CA ILE A 78 -10.42 -2.21 2.49
C ILE A 78 -9.74 -1.26 1.51
N ILE A 79 -9.03 -0.28 2.06
CA ILE A 79 -7.98 0.47 1.36
C ILE A 79 -6.65 -0.02 1.90
N VAL A 80 -5.71 -0.38 1.03
CA VAL A 80 -4.35 -0.75 1.47
C VAL A 80 -3.41 0.44 1.54
N ALA A 81 -2.50 0.42 2.50
CA ALA A 81 -1.44 1.41 2.65
C ALA A 81 -0.08 0.74 2.90
N GLU A 82 0.96 1.18 2.19
CA GLU A 82 2.33 0.65 2.31
C GLU A 82 3.26 1.61 3.06
N ALA A 83 4.29 1.06 3.71
CA ALA A 83 5.28 1.78 4.51
C ALA A 83 6.21 2.72 3.74
N ASP A 84 6.13 2.74 2.40
CA ASP A 84 6.91 3.59 1.51
C ASP A 84 6.02 4.45 0.58
N CYS A 85 4.76 4.65 0.95
CA CYS A 85 3.77 5.35 0.14
C CYS A 85 3.15 6.55 0.85
N LEU A 86 2.99 7.64 0.11
CA LEU A 86 2.31 8.86 0.51
C LEU A 86 1.00 9.01 -0.26
N TYR A 87 -0.07 9.31 0.47
CA TYR A 87 -1.42 9.34 -0.05
C TYR A 87 -2.03 10.73 0.07
N PRO A 88 -2.75 11.24 -0.93
CA PRO A 88 -3.51 12.47 -0.77
C PRO A 88 -4.82 12.19 -0.02
N PRO A 89 -5.40 13.15 0.74
CA PRO A 89 -6.61 12.92 1.55
C PRO A 89 -7.82 12.44 0.74
N GLU A 90 -7.94 12.90 -0.50
CA GLU A 90 -8.97 12.49 -1.46
C GLU A 90 -8.96 11.00 -1.80
N TYR A 91 -7.80 10.32 -1.68
CA TYR A 91 -7.70 8.87 -1.88
C TYR A 91 -8.61 8.09 -0.91
N PHE A 92 -8.64 8.52 0.36
CA PHE A 92 -9.43 7.89 1.42
C PHE A 92 -10.92 8.26 1.38
N ARG A 93 -11.32 9.17 0.48
CA ARG A 93 -12.72 9.61 0.32
C ARG A 93 -13.43 8.90 -0.83
N PHE A 94 -12.72 8.06 -1.58
CA PHE A 94 -13.32 7.29 -2.66
C PHE A 94 -14.42 6.36 -2.14
N LYS A 95 -15.53 6.29 -2.87
CA LYS A 95 -16.66 5.41 -2.56
C LYS A 95 -16.79 4.38 -3.70
N PRO A 96 -16.65 3.08 -3.41
CA PRO A 96 -16.89 2.04 -4.40
C PRO A 96 -18.33 2.09 -4.89
N LYS A 97 -18.56 1.71 -6.15
CA LYS A 97 -19.90 1.71 -6.77
C LYS A 97 -20.69 0.47 -6.36
N GLU A 98 -20.03 -0.68 -6.42
CA GLU A 98 -20.57 -2.01 -6.20
C GLU A 98 -19.55 -2.92 -5.47
N PRO A 99 -20.01 -3.87 -4.64
CA PRO A 99 -19.16 -4.86 -3.98
C PRO A 99 -18.62 -5.89 -4.97
N GLY A 100 -17.70 -6.75 -4.51
CA GLY A 100 -17.13 -7.82 -5.33
C GLY A 100 -16.07 -7.38 -6.35
N HIS A 101 -15.58 -6.13 -6.25
CA HIS A 101 -14.62 -5.56 -7.18
C HIS A 101 -13.32 -5.12 -6.49
N CYS A 102 -12.26 -5.05 -7.31
CA CYS A 102 -11.06 -4.27 -6.99
C CYS A 102 -11.09 -2.97 -7.77
N TYR A 103 -11.17 -1.88 -7.03
CA TYR A 103 -10.96 -0.57 -7.58
C TYR A 103 -9.45 -0.28 -7.56
N ARG A 104 -8.90 0.33 -8.61
CA ARG A 104 -7.50 0.79 -8.64
C ARG A 104 -7.39 2.30 -8.85
N HIS A 105 -6.51 2.95 -8.08
CA HIS A 105 -6.16 4.34 -8.33
C HIS A 105 -5.14 4.44 -9.45
N GLY A 106 -5.45 5.22 -10.49
CA GLY A 106 -4.70 5.32 -11.73
C GLY A 106 -3.67 6.46 -11.81
N ASN A 107 -3.54 7.28 -10.76
CA ASN A 107 -2.62 8.42 -10.72
C ASN A 107 -1.53 8.20 -9.67
N VAL A 108 -0.69 7.18 -9.92
CA VAL A 108 0.45 6.81 -9.07
C VAL A 108 1.77 7.24 -9.69
N TRP A 109 2.63 7.88 -8.89
CA TRP A 109 3.97 8.32 -9.26
C TRP A 109 5.02 7.73 -8.32
N VAL A 110 6.25 7.60 -8.82
CA VAL A 110 7.39 7.14 -8.04
C VAL A 110 8.34 8.30 -7.81
N LEU A 111 8.66 8.61 -6.56
CA LEU A 111 9.76 9.51 -6.22
C LEU A 111 11.08 8.73 -6.29
N LYS A 112 11.95 9.13 -7.23
CA LYS A 112 13.30 8.58 -7.41
C LYS A 112 14.23 9.64 -7.96
N ASP A 113 15.45 9.74 -7.43
CA ASP A 113 16.49 10.67 -7.89
C ASP A 113 15.98 12.12 -8.02
N LYS A 114 15.26 12.59 -6.98
CA LYS A 114 14.62 13.92 -6.91
C LYS A 114 13.71 14.24 -8.11
N ARG A 115 13.08 13.22 -8.68
CA ARG A 115 12.11 13.31 -9.78
C ARG A 115 10.93 12.40 -9.52
N PHE A 116 9.79 12.76 -10.07
CA PHE A 116 8.61 11.93 -10.12
C PHE A 116 8.52 11.23 -11.46
N LEU A 117 8.39 9.90 -11.42
CA LEU A 117 8.26 9.02 -12.58
C LEU A 117 6.85 8.44 -12.58
N PHE A 118 6.11 8.56 -13.69
CA PHE A 118 4.74 8.06 -13.72
C PHE A 118 4.71 6.52 -13.71
N LYS A 119 3.92 5.96 -12.79
CA LYS A 119 3.71 4.51 -12.63
C LYS A 119 2.31 4.09 -13.06
N GLY A 120 1.33 4.97 -12.89
CA GLY A 120 -0.08 4.71 -13.20
C GLY A 120 -0.77 3.92 -12.09
N LYS A 121 -0.34 2.67 -11.83
CA LYS A 121 -1.00 1.79 -10.83
C LYS A 121 -0.01 1.05 -9.94
N SER A 122 -0.43 0.68 -8.74
CA SER A 122 0.37 -0.08 -7.76
C SER A 122 -0.53 -0.90 -6.84
N HIS A 123 0.01 -1.92 -6.17
CA HIS A 123 -0.72 -2.67 -5.13
C HIS A 123 -1.05 -1.79 -3.94
N CYS A 124 -0.14 -0.89 -3.56
CA CYS A 124 -0.39 0.16 -2.58
C CYS A 124 -1.56 1.13 -2.90
N ALA A 125 -2.19 1.03 -4.07
CA ALA A 125 -3.11 2.03 -4.62
C ALA A 125 -4.44 1.39 -5.06
N GLN A 126 -5.11 0.68 -4.15
CA GLN A 126 -6.36 -0.03 -4.45
C GLN A 126 -7.34 -0.01 -3.28
N LEU A 127 -8.63 -0.07 -3.61
CA LEU A 127 -9.73 -0.33 -2.68
C LEU A 127 -10.40 -1.62 -3.12
N VAL A 128 -10.57 -2.58 -2.22
CA VAL A 128 -11.00 -3.93 -2.59
C VAL A 128 -12.12 -4.39 -1.67
N ASP A 129 -13.09 -5.12 -2.23
CA ASP A 129 -14.05 -5.88 -1.45
C ASP A 129 -13.33 -6.90 -0.53
N THR A 130 -13.54 -6.75 0.78
CA THR A 130 -12.85 -7.51 1.82
C THR A 130 -13.11 -9.00 1.67
N LYS A 131 -14.38 -9.41 1.48
CA LYS A 131 -14.77 -10.82 1.42
C LYS A 131 -14.25 -11.48 0.15
N MET A 132 -14.33 -10.79 -0.98
CA MET A 132 -13.77 -11.26 -2.24
C MET A 132 -12.26 -11.51 -2.09
N TRP A 133 -11.51 -10.54 -1.55
CA TRP A 133 -10.07 -10.69 -1.46
C TRP A 133 -9.69 -11.78 -0.46
N LEU A 134 -10.26 -11.77 0.76
CA LEU A 134 -10.02 -12.80 1.77
C LEU A 134 -10.26 -14.21 1.20
N ASN A 135 -11.42 -14.46 0.60
CA ASN A 135 -11.75 -15.79 0.06
C ASN A 135 -10.78 -16.27 -1.03
N LYS A 136 -10.29 -15.36 -1.87
CA LYS A 136 -9.40 -15.72 -2.99
C LYS A 136 -7.94 -15.83 -2.55
N ILE A 137 -7.46 -14.94 -1.67
CA ILE A 137 -6.09 -14.98 -1.17
C ILE A 137 -5.86 -16.13 -0.20
N SER A 138 -6.85 -16.49 0.65
CA SER A 138 -6.74 -17.67 1.53
C SER A 138 -6.49 -18.95 0.72
N LYS A 139 -7.19 -19.13 -0.41
CA LYS A 139 -6.99 -20.27 -1.32
C LYS A 139 -5.58 -20.32 -1.90
N SER A 140 -4.98 -19.16 -2.17
CA SER A 140 -3.60 -19.08 -2.64
C SER A 140 -2.56 -19.51 -1.60
N PHE A 141 -2.92 -19.57 -0.31
CA PHE A 141 -2.04 -19.97 0.77
C PHE A 141 -2.35 -21.37 1.34
N GLU A 142 -3.37 -22.06 0.82
CA GLU A 142 -3.70 -23.43 1.24
C GLU A 142 -2.53 -24.39 0.98
N GLY A 143 -2.17 -25.18 2.00
CA GLY A 143 -1.05 -26.14 1.92
C GLY A 143 0.34 -25.50 1.91
N MET A 144 0.45 -24.17 2.04
CA MET A 144 1.74 -23.47 2.12
C MET A 144 2.17 -23.25 3.56
N SER A 145 3.48 -23.09 3.77
CA SER A 145 3.99 -22.62 5.06
C SER A 145 3.41 -21.25 5.40
N GLU A 146 3.30 -20.96 6.69
CA GLU A 146 2.79 -19.67 7.15
C GLU A 146 3.68 -18.52 6.66
N TRP A 147 4.99 -18.68 6.79
CA TRP A 147 6.00 -17.72 6.34
C TRP A 147 6.96 -18.37 5.34
N SER A 148 7.39 -17.61 4.34
CA SER A 148 8.49 -17.98 3.46
C SER A 148 9.82 -17.65 4.12
N VAL A 149 10.72 -18.63 4.08
CA VAL A 149 12.10 -18.54 4.60
C VAL A 149 13.14 -18.37 3.50
N ASP A 150 12.76 -18.63 2.25
CA ASP A 150 13.64 -18.64 1.08
C ASP A 150 13.38 -17.48 0.10
N GLY A 151 12.29 -16.75 0.29
CA GLY A 151 11.90 -15.61 -0.55
C GLY A 151 11.39 -16.00 -1.92
N GLN A 152 11.13 -17.28 -2.17
CA GLN A 152 10.63 -17.72 -3.46
C GLN A 152 9.26 -17.09 -3.75
N ARG A 153 9.15 -16.55 -4.97
CA ARG A 153 7.89 -15.96 -5.43
C ARG A 153 6.89 -17.08 -5.69
N ILE A 154 5.74 -17.01 -5.04
CA ILE A 154 4.62 -17.89 -5.36
C ILE A 154 4.00 -17.44 -6.68
N ALA A 155 3.90 -18.35 -7.64
CA ALA A 155 3.34 -18.06 -8.97
C ALA A 155 1.84 -17.70 -8.93
N ASN A 156 1.09 -18.29 -8.00
CA ASN A 156 -0.38 -18.28 -7.98
C ASN A 156 -0.99 -17.51 -6.80
N ILE A 157 -0.29 -16.51 -6.22
CA ILE A 157 -0.94 -15.62 -5.26
C ILE A 157 -1.98 -14.78 -5.99
N PHE A 158 -3.23 -14.91 -5.55
CA PHE A 158 -4.33 -14.10 -6.05
C PHE A 158 -4.03 -12.62 -5.78
N GLN A 159 -3.93 -11.88 -6.86
CA GLN A 159 -3.90 -10.43 -6.87
C GLN A 159 -5.21 -9.98 -7.49
N PRO A 160 -5.94 -9.04 -6.85
CA PRO A 160 -7.18 -8.57 -7.43
C PRO A 160 -6.96 -7.98 -8.83
N ASP A 161 -7.66 -8.51 -9.83
CA ASP A 161 -7.50 -8.05 -11.21
C ASP A 161 -7.94 -6.60 -11.38
N GLU A 162 -7.37 -5.92 -12.36
CA GLU A 162 -7.81 -4.58 -12.74
C GLU A 162 -9.00 -4.68 -13.68
N GLU A 163 -10.13 -4.15 -13.24
CA GLU A 163 -11.28 -3.92 -14.11
C GLU A 163 -11.25 -2.48 -14.61
N ARG A 164 -11.28 -2.29 -15.93
CA ARG A 164 -11.21 -0.94 -16.53
C ARG A 164 -12.33 -0.01 -16.02
N ALA A 165 -13.50 -0.56 -15.72
CA ALA A 165 -14.63 0.17 -15.14
C ALA A 165 -14.42 0.57 -13.66
N CYS A 166 -13.44 -0.03 -12.99
CA CYS A 166 -13.13 0.14 -11.57
C CYS A 166 -11.83 0.95 -11.36
N VAL A 167 -11.35 1.67 -12.37
CA VAL A 167 -10.25 2.61 -12.21
C VAL A 167 -10.81 3.97 -11.77
N TRP A 168 -10.23 4.56 -10.73
CA TRP A 168 -10.50 5.94 -10.35
C TRP A 168 -9.21 6.76 -10.27
N THR A 169 -9.34 8.07 -10.39
CA THR A 169 -8.21 9.00 -10.27
C THR A 169 -8.63 10.23 -9.51
N THR A 170 -7.64 10.96 -9.01
CA THR A 170 -7.79 12.25 -8.35
C THR A 170 -6.69 13.18 -8.85
N ASP A 171 -6.85 14.49 -8.68
CA ASP A 171 -5.89 15.49 -9.16
C ASP A 171 -4.55 15.37 -8.42
N SER A 172 -4.60 15.13 -7.11
CA SER A 172 -3.43 14.83 -6.31
C SER A 172 -3.05 13.35 -6.50
N PRO A 173 -1.80 13.05 -6.87
CA PRO A 173 -1.38 11.67 -7.08
C PRO A 173 -1.04 10.94 -5.77
N ILE A 174 -0.95 9.61 -5.83
CA ILE A 174 -0.24 8.83 -4.81
C ILE A 174 1.25 8.83 -5.18
N VAL A 175 2.13 8.96 -4.19
CA VAL A 175 3.59 8.92 -4.37
C VAL A 175 4.17 7.71 -3.66
N THR A 176 4.72 6.76 -4.42
CA THR A 176 5.55 5.68 -3.87
C THR A 176 7.00 6.14 -3.83
N ILE A 177 7.72 5.89 -2.74
CA ILE A 177 9.10 6.36 -2.56
C ILE A 177 10.03 5.17 -2.67
N LYS A 178 10.98 5.22 -3.59
CA LYS A 178 11.96 4.13 -3.72
C LYS A 178 13.10 4.29 -2.72
N THR A 179 13.22 3.29 -1.85
CA THR A 179 14.29 3.14 -0.85
C THR A 179 15.05 1.83 -1.07
N TYR A 180 16.10 1.60 -0.28
CA TYR A 180 16.87 0.36 -0.30
C TYR A 180 16.23 -0.80 0.50
N GLY A 181 15.23 -0.51 1.35
CA GLY A 181 14.60 -1.49 2.23
C GLY A 181 13.36 -2.19 1.64
N GLY A 182 12.97 -1.89 0.40
CA GLY A 182 11.82 -2.53 -0.26
C GLY A 182 12.16 -3.89 -0.87
N VAL A 183 11.13 -4.72 -1.13
CA VAL A 183 11.28 -6.06 -1.74
C VAL A 183 12.01 -6.01 -3.09
N SER A 184 11.72 -4.98 -3.91
CA SER A 184 12.32 -4.82 -5.24
C SER A 184 12.96 -3.45 -5.42
N ARG A 185 14.20 -3.47 -5.93
CA ARG A 185 14.96 -2.29 -6.38
C ARG A 185 14.41 -1.70 -7.68
N HIS A 186 13.63 -2.47 -8.43
CA HIS A 186 12.99 -2.03 -9.65
C HIS A 186 11.52 -1.66 -9.39
N THR A 187 11.01 -0.70 -10.16
CA THR A 187 9.58 -0.43 -10.24
C THR A 187 9.18 -0.34 -11.68
N GLN A 188 7.96 -0.77 -11.96
CA GLN A 188 7.33 -0.44 -13.23
C GLN A 188 7.11 1.07 -13.29
N ILE A 189 7.44 1.63 -14.44
CA ILE A 189 7.18 3.02 -14.83
C ILE A 189 6.66 3.01 -16.26
N LYS A 190 5.96 4.07 -16.66
CA LYS A 190 5.53 4.29 -18.04
C LYS A 190 6.51 5.26 -18.71
N PRO A 191 7.52 4.77 -19.43
CA PRO A 191 8.63 5.60 -19.91
C PRO A 191 8.22 6.62 -20.99
N HIS A 192 7.07 6.42 -21.63
CA HIS A 192 6.50 7.37 -22.59
C HIS A 192 5.94 8.63 -21.93
N ILE A 193 5.76 8.65 -20.59
CA ILE A 193 5.35 9.83 -19.83
C ILE A 193 6.62 10.45 -19.22
N PRO A 194 6.98 11.69 -19.61
CA PRO A 194 8.19 12.34 -19.12
C PRO A 194 8.21 12.46 -17.58
N PRO A 195 9.39 12.30 -16.94
CA PRO A 195 9.54 12.61 -15.53
C PRO A 195 9.26 14.10 -15.25
N THR A 196 8.69 14.39 -14.09
CA THR A 196 8.45 15.78 -13.62
C THR A 196 9.17 16.04 -12.29
N LYS A 197 9.44 17.31 -11.97
CA LYS A 197 9.96 17.74 -10.66
C LYS A 197 8.88 18.24 -9.72
N MET A 198 7.66 18.42 -10.22
CA MET A 198 6.54 18.98 -9.47
C MET A 198 5.31 18.09 -9.65
N LEU A 199 4.59 17.86 -8.56
CA LEU A 199 3.26 17.25 -8.59
C LEU A 199 2.25 18.14 -7.86
N PRO A 200 0.97 18.12 -8.27
CA PRO A 200 -0.10 18.69 -7.47
C PRO A 200 -0.05 18.14 -6.05
N TYR A 201 -0.39 18.99 -5.07
CA TYR A 201 -0.41 18.68 -3.62
C TYR A 201 0.95 18.40 -2.96
N TRP A 202 1.86 17.67 -3.62
CA TRP A 202 3.18 17.31 -3.07
C TRP A 202 4.28 18.31 -3.35
N GLY A 203 4.08 19.22 -4.29
CA GLY A 203 5.07 20.23 -4.65
C GLY A 203 6.34 19.62 -5.25
N SER A 204 7.49 20.08 -4.77
CA SER A 204 8.80 19.74 -5.34
C SER A 204 9.30 18.36 -4.91
N ALA A 205 9.73 17.57 -5.89
CA ALA A 205 10.39 16.28 -5.67
C ALA A 205 11.66 16.42 -4.80
N GLU A 206 12.38 17.53 -4.91
CA GLU A 206 13.58 17.78 -4.11
C GLU A 206 13.24 18.05 -2.64
N LEU A 207 12.23 18.88 -2.39
CA LEU A 207 11.77 19.16 -1.03
C LEU A 207 11.23 17.90 -0.38
N LEU A 208 10.38 17.14 -1.09
CA LEU A 208 9.84 15.89 -0.58
C LEU A 208 10.94 14.86 -0.30
N THR A 209 11.97 14.77 -1.17
CA THR A 209 13.14 13.91 -0.93
C THR A 209 13.87 14.32 0.35
N LYS A 210 14.04 15.62 0.59
CA LYS A 210 14.70 16.15 1.79
C LYS A 210 13.87 15.85 3.04
N GLU A 211 12.56 16.06 2.99
CA GLU A 211 11.64 15.77 4.09
C GLU A 211 11.61 14.30 4.50
N MET A 212 11.74 13.39 3.53
CA MET A 212 11.76 11.94 3.75
C MET A 212 13.17 11.41 4.11
N SER A 213 14.21 12.17 3.78
CA SER A 213 15.61 11.80 4.08
C SER A 213 16.06 12.26 5.47
N ALA A 214 15.60 13.43 5.90
CA ALA A 214 15.86 14.04 7.19
C ALA A 214 15.21 13.28 8.36
#